data_AF-A0AAV6E830-F1
#
_entry.id   AF-A0AAV6E830-F1
#
_cell.length_a   1.000
_cell.length_b   1.000
_cell.length_c   1.000
_cell.angle_alpha   90.00
_cell.angle_beta   90.00
_cell.angle_gamma   90.00
#
_symmetry.space_group_name_H-M   'P 1'
#
loop_
_entity.id
_entity.type
_entity.pdbx_description
1 polymer ?
#
loop_
_entity_poly.entity_id
_entity_poly.type
_entity_poly.pdbx_seq_one_letter_code
_entity_poly.pdbx_strand_id
1 'polypeptide(L)' 'MKKEQISTQFYEVNPHTMIIFPKKSGSIVYSEIYEVDSHCTSKFTPFELIKTSCNFFGSSYEGRRRIEKLKL' A
#
# COMPACT_ATOMS: atom_id res chain seq x y z
N MET A 1 22.12 -12.96 4.28
CA MET A 1 20.76 -12.37 4.41
C MET A 1 20.84 -10.91 4.00
N LYS A 2 20.13 -10.49 2.94
CA LYS A 2 20.05 -9.06 2.59
C LYS A 2 19.28 -8.34 3.69
N LYS A 3 19.82 -7.25 4.25
CA LYS A 3 19.08 -6.38 5.18
C LYS A 3 17.90 -5.79 4.41
N GLU A 4 16.68 -6.14 4.77
CA GLU A 4 15.49 -5.46 4.25
C GLU A 4 15.51 -4.02 4.75
N GLN A 5 15.66 -3.08 3.83
CA GLN A 5 15.59 -1.65 4.14
C GLN A 5 14.12 -1.28 4.33
N ILE A 6 13.72 -1.16 5.59
CA ILE A 6 12.37 -0.72 5.94
C ILE A 6 12.32 0.81 5.82
N SER A 7 11.56 1.32 4.86
CA SER A 7 11.36 2.76 4.70
C SER A 7 10.46 3.30 5.81
N THR A 8 10.87 4.41 6.42
CA THR A 8 10.05 5.20 7.35
C THR A 8 9.22 6.25 6.64
N GLN A 9 9.49 6.52 5.36
CA GLN A 9 8.71 7.45 4.56
C GLN A 9 7.44 6.77 4.05
N PHE A 10 6.40 7.57 3.87
CA PHE A 10 5.17 7.08 3.28
C PHE A 10 5.41 6.73 1.80
N TYR A 11 4.94 5.56 1.38
CA TYR A 11 5.07 5.17 -0.01
C TYR A 11 3.96 5.82 -0.86
N GLU A 12 4.35 6.47 -1.96
CA GLU A 12 3.41 7.04 -2.92
C GLU A 12 3.02 5.98 -3.96
N VAL A 13 1.77 5.53 -3.88
CA VAL A 13 1.20 4.60 -4.86
C VAL A 13 1.16 5.28 -6.22
N ASN A 14 1.78 4.65 -7.21
CA ASN A 14 2.01 5.19 -8.54
C ASN A 14 1.76 4.12 -9.63
N PRO A 15 1.75 4.48 -10.92
CA PRO A 15 1.48 3.53 -12.00
C PRO A 15 2.44 2.34 -12.12
N HIS A 16 3.63 2.41 -11.53
CA HIS A 16 4.59 1.30 -11.49
C HIS A 16 4.39 0.39 -10.28
N THR A 17 3.54 0.75 -9.31
CA THR A 17 3.17 -0.11 -8.20
C THR A 17 2.41 -1.33 -8.72
N MET A 18 3.02 -2.52 -8.62
CA MET A 18 2.42 -3.78 -9.07
C MET A 18 1.63 -4.45 -7.95
N ILE A 19 2.25 -4.58 -6.77
CA ILE A 19 1.68 -5.31 -5.63
C ILE A 19 1.96 -4.55 -4.34
N ILE A 20 0.95 -4.45 -3.47
CA ILE A 20 1.09 -4.04 -2.07
C ILE A 20 0.64 -5.23 -1.21
N PHE A 21 1.61 -6.00 -0.72
CA PHE A 21 1.39 -7.26 -0.03
C PHE A 21 1.51 -7.10 1.49
N PRO A 22 0.56 -7.62 2.30
CA PRO A 22 0.68 -7.57 3.76
C PRO A 22 1.77 -8.53 4.24
N LYS A 23 2.80 -8.01 4.92
CA LYS A 23 3.83 -8.81 5.60
C LYS A 23 3.64 -8.73 7.11
N LYS A 24 3.40 -9.88 7.75
CA LYS A 24 3.29 -9.95 9.22
C LYS A 24 4.66 -10.17 9.84
N SER A 25 4.96 -9.39 10.88
CA SER A 25 6.12 -9.58 11.75
C SER A 25 5.66 -9.46 13.20
N GLY A 26 5.38 -10.60 13.82
CA GLY A 26 4.73 -10.64 15.13
C GLY A 26 3.32 -10.03 15.07
N SER A 27 3.04 -9.06 15.94
CA SER A 27 1.77 -8.32 15.98
C SER A 27 1.69 -7.17 14.98
N ILE A 28 2.80 -6.82 14.33
CA ILE A 28 2.87 -5.67 13.41
C ILE A 28 2.66 -6.16 11.97
N VAL A 29 1.85 -5.40 11.21
CA VAL A 29 1.64 -5.60 9.78
C VAL A 29 2.36 -4.50 9.03
N TYR A 30 3.25 -4.89 8.12
CA TYR A 30 3.94 -4.03 7.18
C TYR A 30 3.38 -4.23 5.76
N SER A 31 3.86 -3.43 4.82
CA SER A 31 3.62 -3.66 3.39
C SER A 31 4.92 -3.98 2.68
N GLU A 32 4.95 -5.08 1.95
CA GLU A 32 5.91 -5.28 0.87
C GLU A 32 5.33 -4.70 -0.42
N ILE A 33 6.10 -3.83 -1.06
CA ILE A 33 5.68 -3.13 -2.26
C ILE A 33 6.59 -3.55 -3.38
N TYR A 34 5.98 -4.12 -4.41
CA TYR A 34 6.66 -4.56 -5.62
C TYR A 34 6.34 -3.56 -6.73
N GLU A 35 7.38 -2.99 -7.32
CA GLU A 35 7.33 -2.26 -8.57
C GLU A 35 8.02 -3.09 -9.66
N VAL A 36 7.95 -2.62 -10.91
CA VAL A 36 8.55 -3.31 -12.06
C VAL A 36 10.04 -3.61 -11.84
N ASP A 37 10.79 -2.63 -11.33
CA ASP A 37 12.25 -2.72 -11.15
C ASP A 37 12.70 -2.57 -9.70
N SER A 38 11.75 -2.51 -8.75
CA SER A 38 12.05 -2.19 -7.35
C SER A 38 11.19 -2.98 -6.38
N HIS A 39 11.73 -3.18 -5.18
CA HIS A 39 11.01 -3.82 -4.08
C HIS A 39 11.40 -3.12 -2.78
N CYS A 40 10.41 -2.73 -1.98
CA CYS A 40 10.65 -2.12 -0.68
C CYS A 40 9.65 -2.58 0.38
N THR A 41 10.05 -2.44 1.64
CA THR A 41 9.18 -2.70 2.79
C THR A 41 8.80 -1.36 3.42
N SER A 42 7.51 -1.08 3.52
CA SER A 42 6.96 0.08 4.21
C SER A 42 6.48 -0.27 5.61
N LYS A 43 6.69 0.65 6.56
CA LYS A 43 6.14 0.51 7.93
C LYS A 43 4.62 0.61 8.00
N PHE A 44 3.99 1.15 6.96
CA PHE A 44 2.55 1.33 6.89
C PHE A 44 1.89 0.07 6.35
N THR A 45 0.69 -0.22 6.84
CA THR A 45 -0.14 -1.32 6.37
C THR A 45 -0.66 -1.05 4.95
N PRO A 46 -1.03 -2.10 4.19
CA PRO A 46 -1.58 -1.89 2.85
C PRO A 46 -2.80 -0.96 2.85
N PHE A 47 -3.61 -1.04 3.92
CA PHE A 47 -4.82 -0.25 4.05
C PHE A 47 -4.53 1.24 4.27
N GLU A 48 -3.51 1.56 5.08
CA GLU A 48 -3.06 2.95 5.26
C GLU A 48 -2.53 3.52 3.95
N LEU A 49 -1.69 2.77 3.21
CA LEU A 49 -1.16 3.17 1.90
C LEU A 49 -2.28 3.51 0.91
N ILE A 50 -3.27 2.63 0.78
CA ILE A 50 -4.41 2.83 -0.11
C ILE A 50 -5.29 4.01 0.32
N LYS A 51 -5.56 4.17 1.63
CA LYS A 51 -6.38 5.28 2.12
C LYS A 51 -5.73 6.63 1.86
N THR A 52 -4.44 6.75 2.14
CA THR A 52 -3.69 7.98 1.87
C THR A 52 -3.62 8.26 0.37
N SER A 53 -3.41 7.25 -0.47
CA SER A 53 -3.44 7.41 -1.94
C SER A 53 -4.81 7.92 -2.42
N CYS A 54 -5.91 7.34 -1.92
CA CYS A 54 -7.25 7.84 -2.25
C CYS A 54 -7.40 9.33 -1.88
N ASN A 55 -6.98 9.69 -0.66
CA ASN A 55 -7.09 11.05 -0.16
C ASN A 55 -6.25 12.04 -0.99
N PHE A 56 -5.02 11.64 -1.35
CA PHE A 56 -4.14 12.41 -2.23
C PHE A 56 -4.80 12.71 -3.59
N PHE A 57 -5.49 11.73 -4.17
CA PHE A 57 -6.23 11.89 -5.43
C PHE A 57 -7.68 12.41 -5.24
N GLY A 58 -7.97 13.11 -4.14
CA GLY A 58 -9.25 13.80 -3.92
C GLY A 58 -10.45 12.85 -3.72
N SER A 59 -10.22 11.67 -3.17
CA SER A 59 -11.24 10.64 -2.98
C SER A 59 -11.12 9.92 -1.63
N SER A 60 -12.15 9.19 -1.22
CA SER A 60 -12.05 8.28 -0.06
C SER A 60 -12.00 6.83 -0.53
N TYR A 61 -11.32 5.97 0.23
CA TYR A 61 -11.33 4.52 -0.01
C TYR A 61 -12.77 3.98 -0.03
N GLU A 62 -13.59 4.43 0.92
CA GLU A 62 -14.98 4.04 1.10
C GLU A 62 -15.84 4.51 -0.09
N GLY A 63 -15.56 5.69 -0.64
CA GLY A 63 -16.19 6.18 -1.87
C GLY A 63 -15.89 5.27 -3.07
N ARG A 64 -14.62 4.92 -3.28
CA ARG A 64 -14.19 4.02 -4.37
C ARG A 64 -14.74 2.60 -4.19
N ARG A 65 -14.70 2.06 -2.98
CA ARG A 65 -15.22 0.72 -2.64
C ARG A 65 -16.74 0.63 -2.79
N ARG A 66 -17.48 1.70 -2.49
CA ARG A 66 -18.96 1.70 -2.58
C ARG A 66 -19.43 1.62 -4.05
N ILE A 67 -18.72 2.25 -4.98
CA ILE A 67 -19.04 2.18 -6.41
C ILE A 67 -18.98 0.73 -6.92
N GLU A 68 -18.02 -0.06 -6.43
CA GLU A 68 -17.89 -1.49 -6.78
C GLU A 68 -19.13 -2.29 -6.35
N LYS A 69 -19.63 -2.06 -5.12
CA LYS A 69 -20.78 -2.80 -4.58
C LYS A 69 -22.12 -2.50 -5.22
N LEU A 70 -22.25 -1.38 -5.94
CA LEU A 70 -23.48 -1.02 -6.65
C LEU A 70 -23.53 -1.61 -8.08
N LYS A 71 -22.46 -2.26 -8.53
CA LYS A 71 -22.36 -2.91 -9.85
C LYS A 71 -22.57 -4.43 -9.81
N LEU A 72 -22.84 -4.98 -8.64
CA LEU A 72 -23.20 -6.39 -8.39
C LEU A 72 -24.64 -6.46 -7.89
#